data_AF-A0A6G3D5V4-F1
#
_entry.id   AF-A0A6G3D5V4-F1
#
_cell.length_a   1.000
_cell.length_b   1.000
_cell.length_c   1.000
_cell.angle_alpha   90.00
_cell.angle_beta   90.00
_cell.angle_gamma   90.00
#
_symmetry.space_group_name_H-M   'P 1'
#
loop_
_entity.id
_entity.type
_entity.pdbx_description
1 polymer ?
#
loop_
_entity_poly.entity_id
_entity_poly.type
_entity_poly.pdbx_seq_one_letter_code
_entity_poly.pdbx_strand_id
1 'polypeptide(L)'
;MSQFRLTRTLPEDATDAALRADVLAGLTSTPKWLPPKWFYDARGSELFEAITALPEYYPTRAEREILVDRAGEIAAATGARTLVELGSGSSEKTRVLLDALTGHNGLRGYVPVDVSESALVQAGQALVAERPGLQVHALIADFTAGLTLPETPGPRLVAFLGGTIGNLLPEERAVFLSSVRALLAPGDSLLLGTDLVKDEGVLVRAYDDAAGVTAEFNKNVLSVVNRELEADFATAAFDHVALWNAEREWIEMRLRSRTAQTVKIQALDLAVDFADGEELRTEVSAKFRREGVRAELAAAGLDLAHWWTDAEGRFALSLSMAR
;
A
#
# COMPACT_ATOMS: atom_id res chain seq x y z
N MET A 1 30.41 -8.11 5.81
CA MET A 1 29.35 -8.81 6.57
C MET A 1 28.03 -8.18 6.14
N SER A 2 27.01 -8.97 5.80
CA SER A 2 25.66 -8.43 5.59
C SER A 2 25.18 -7.82 6.90
N GLN A 3 24.57 -6.64 6.85
CA GLN A 3 24.08 -5.94 8.03
C GLN A 3 22.60 -5.63 7.84
N PHE A 4 21.79 -6.10 8.78
CA PHE A 4 20.42 -5.62 8.95
C PHE A 4 20.46 -4.43 9.92
N ARG A 5 19.88 -3.31 9.51
CA ARG A 5 19.69 -2.12 10.34
C ARG A 5 18.22 -1.72 10.28
N LEU A 6 17.66 -1.39 11.43
CA LEU A 6 16.32 -0.85 11.57
C LEU A 6 16.42 0.59 12.05
N THR A 7 15.62 1.50 11.49
CA THR A 7 15.53 2.89 11.97
C THR A 7 14.07 3.29 12.03
N ARG A 8 13.64 3.74 13.20
CA ARG A 8 12.31 4.31 13.37
C ARG A 8 12.38 5.80 13.08
N THR A 9 11.57 6.28 12.14
CA THR A 9 11.45 7.72 11.83
C THR A 9 10.15 8.33 12.38
N LEU A 10 9.27 7.50 12.94
CA LEU A 10 8.07 7.91 13.67
C LEU A 10 8.36 7.96 15.19
N PRO A 11 7.88 8.98 15.92
CA PRO A 11 7.81 8.92 17.38
C PRO A 11 7.04 7.67 17.86
N GLU A 12 7.38 7.13 19.03
CA GLU A 12 6.73 5.92 19.58
C GLU A 12 5.22 6.10 19.82
N ASP A 13 4.79 7.32 20.12
CA ASP A 13 3.41 7.72 20.35
C ASP A 13 2.68 8.26 19.10
N ALA A 14 3.40 8.46 17.98
CA ALA A 14 2.82 9.07 16.79
C ALA A 14 1.68 8.22 16.20
N THR A 15 1.77 6.89 16.33
CA THR A 15 0.73 5.98 15.86
C THR A 15 -0.58 6.14 16.66
N ASP A 16 -0.51 6.22 18.00
CA ASP A 16 -1.69 6.45 18.84
C ASP A 16 -2.32 7.82 18.58
N ALA A 17 -1.49 8.88 18.54
CA ALA A 17 -1.95 10.23 18.26
C ALA A 17 -2.63 10.35 16.88
N ALA A 18 -2.05 9.70 15.85
CA ALA A 18 -2.62 9.66 14.52
C ALA A 18 -3.94 8.88 14.48
N LEU A 19 -4.03 7.73 15.15
CA LEU A 19 -5.26 6.93 15.22
C LEU A 19 -6.39 7.73 15.87
N ARG A 20 -6.12 8.39 17.00
CA ARG A 20 -7.07 9.27 17.69
C ARG A 20 -7.59 10.38 16.78
N ALA A 21 -6.69 11.07 16.09
CA ALA A 21 -7.04 12.16 15.18
C ALA A 21 -7.90 11.67 14.01
N ASP A 22 -7.50 10.57 13.37
CA ASP A 22 -8.20 9.99 12.23
C ASP A 22 -9.59 9.46 12.61
N VAL A 23 -9.70 8.76 13.74
CA VAL A 23 -10.99 8.22 14.23
C VAL A 23 -11.94 9.36 14.61
N LEU A 24 -11.45 10.39 15.30
CA LEU A 24 -12.26 11.55 15.64
C LEU A 24 -12.76 12.27 14.39
N ALA A 25 -11.86 12.60 13.46
CA ALA A 25 -12.21 13.33 12.25
C ALA A 25 -13.13 12.51 11.32
N GLY A 26 -12.82 11.21 11.17
CA GLY A 26 -13.52 10.32 10.26
C GLY A 26 -14.92 9.94 10.72
N LEU A 27 -15.10 9.63 12.00
CA LEU A 27 -16.40 9.19 12.54
C LEU A 27 -17.37 10.34 12.86
N THR A 28 -16.87 11.57 12.98
CA THR A 28 -17.71 12.78 13.12
C THR A 28 -18.04 13.44 11.78
N SER A 29 -17.49 12.93 10.67
CA SER A 29 -17.77 13.44 9.32
C SER A 29 -19.11 12.94 8.78
N THR A 30 -19.61 13.60 7.73
CA THR A 30 -20.77 13.15 6.95
C THR A 30 -20.42 13.27 5.46
N PRO A 31 -20.19 12.16 4.73
CA PRO A 31 -20.26 10.76 5.19
C PRO A 31 -19.10 10.38 6.13
N LYS A 32 -19.33 9.35 6.97
CA LYS A 32 -18.30 8.81 7.88
C LYS A 32 -17.22 8.06 7.10
N TRP A 33 -15.97 8.13 7.57
CA TRP A 33 -14.86 7.37 6.97
C TRP A 33 -13.80 6.94 7.99
N LEU A 34 -12.98 5.96 7.65
CA LEU A 34 -11.74 5.61 8.35
C LEU A 34 -10.61 5.38 7.33
N PRO A 35 -9.37 5.80 7.61
CA PRO A 35 -8.25 5.56 6.72
C PRO A 35 -7.86 4.06 6.63
N PRO A 36 -7.49 3.55 5.44
CA PRO A 36 -7.15 2.14 5.26
C PRO A 36 -5.82 1.73 5.91
N LYS A 37 -4.95 2.68 6.28
CA LYS A 37 -3.69 2.36 6.98
C LYS A 37 -3.95 1.63 8.32
N TRP A 38 -5.12 1.82 8.92
CA TRP A 38 -5.53 1.17 10.16
C TRP A 38 -6.02 -0.28 9.99
N PHE A 39 -6.09 -0.79 8.76
CA PHE A 39 -6.29 -2.23 8.57
C PHE A 39 -5.08 -3.05 9.01
N TYR A 40 -3.86 -2.51 8.89
CA TYR A 40 -2.62 -3.28 8.92
C TYR A 40 -2.03 -3.43 10.33
N ASP A 41 -2.85 -3.81 11.31
CA ASP A 41 -2.33 -4.44 12.51
C ASP A 41 -1.84 -5.87 12.21
N ALA A 42 -1.31 -6.59 13.20
CA ALA A 42 -0.79 -7.95 12.97
C ALA A 42 -1.84 -8.88 12.31
N ARG A 43 -3.09 -8.84 12.79
CA ARG A 43 -4.19 -9.67 12.26
C ARG A 43 -4.60 -9.22 10.86
N GLY A 44 -4.75 -7.92 10.63
CA GLY A 44 -5.11 -7.43 9.31
C GLY A 44 -4.03 -7.68 8.26
N SER A 45 -2.76 -7.69 8.67
CA SER A 45 -1.65 -8.09 7.79
C SER A 45 -1.74 -9.55 7.38
N GLU A 46 -2.05 -10.47 8.31
CA GLU A 46 -2.32 -11.88 8.00
C GLU A 46 -3.52 -12.05 7.06
N LEU A 47 -4.58 -11.29 7.29
CA LEU A 47 -5.77 -11.29 6.44
C LEU A 47 -5.46 -10.78 5.04
N PHE A 48 -4.65 -9.72 4.91
CA PHE A 48 -4.22 -9.23 3.61
C PHE A 48 -3.36 -10.25 2.86
N GLU A 49 -2.43 -10.94 3.54
CA GLU A 49 -1.66 -12.04 2.95
C GLU A 49 -2.60 -13.15 2.43
N ALA A 50 -3.64 -13.50 3.20
CA ALA A 50 -4.67 -14.44 2.74
C ALA A 50 -5.44 -13.91 1.53
N ILE A 51 -5.79 -12.62 1.50
CA ILE A 51 -6.43 -11.96 0.33
C ILE A 51 -5.58 -12.15 -0.92
N THR A 52 -4.26 -11.97 -0.83
CA THR A 52 -3.39 -12.09 -2.00
C THR A 52 -3.40 -13.48 -2.68
N ALA A 53 -3.82 -14.51 -1.93
CA ALA A 53 -3.93 -15.88 -2.42
C ALA A 53 -5.32 -16.23 -2.98
N LEU A 54 -6.34 -15.38 -2.79
CA LEU A 54 -7.70 -15.64 -3.22
C LEU A 54 -7.82 -15.72 -4.75
N PRO A 55 -8.64 -16.63 -5.30
CA PRO A 55 -8.81 -16.75 -6.74
C PRO A 55 -9.40 -15.48 -7.37
N GLU A 56 -10.24 -14.74 -6.66
CA GLU A 56 -10.83 -13.47 -7.11
C GLU A 56 -9.82 -12.31 -7.11
N TYR A 57 -8.88 -12.29 -6.16
CA TYR A 57 -7.89 -11.21 -6.00
C TYR A 57 -6.70 -11.39 -6.97
N TYR A 58 -6.90 -11.00 -8.22
CA TYR A 58 -5.86 -11.06 -9.26
C TYR A 58 -4.65 -10.11 -9.07
N PRO A 59 -4.72 -8.92 -8.41
CA PRO A 59 -3.67 -7.90 -8.51
C PRO A 59 -2.26 -8.42 -8.18
N THR A 60 -2.11 -9.16 -7.08
CA THR A 60 -0.79 -9.69 -6.67
C THR A 60 -0.20 -10.65 -7.70
N ARG A 61 -1.03 -11.51 -8.31
CA ARG A 61 -0.57 -12.47 -9.31
C ARG A 61 -0.24 -11.79 -10.63
N ALA A 62 -1.08 -10.85 -11.07
CA ALA A 62 -0.86 -10.07 -12.28
C ALA A 62 0.41 -9.21 -12.18
N GLU A 63 0.62 -8.52 -11.06
CA GLU A 63 1.86 -7.76 -10.84
C GLU A 63 3.10 -8.66 -10.83
N ARG A 64 3.01 -9.82 -10.15
CA ARG A 64 4.11 -10.78 -10.08
C ARG A 64 4.48 -11.34 -11.45
N GLU A 65 3.50 -11.61 -12.32
CA GLU A 65 3.73 -12.02 -13.71
C GLU A 65 4.63 -11.01 -14.44
N ILE A 66 4.28 -9.72 -14.35
CA ILE A 66 5.06 -8.64 -14.97
C ILE A 66 6.47 -8.59 -14.39
N LEU A 67 6.62 -8.69 -13.07
CA LEU A 67 7.93 -8.67 -12.43
C LEU A 67 8.81 -9.83 -12.90
N VAL A 68 8.28 -11.05 -12.97
CA VAL A 68 9.04 -12.21 -13.46
C VAL A 68 9.50 -12.02 -14.90
N ASP A 69 8.62 -11.52 -15.76
CA ASP A 69 8.91 -11.37 -17.18
C ASP A 69 9.84 -10.18 -17.47
N ARG A 70 9.77 -9.11 -16.66
CA ARG A 70 10.38 -7.81 -16.96
C ARG A 70 11.48 -7.37 -16.01
N ALA A 71 11.76 -8.10 -14.92
CA ALA A 71 12.78 -7.69 -13.96
C ALA A 71 14.17 -7.51 -14.59
N GLY A 72 14.53 -8.32 -15.60
CA GLY A 72 15.78 -8.12 -16.36
C GLY A 72 15.80 -6.80 -17.15
N GLU A 73 14.70 -6.45 -17.82
CA GLU A 73 14.56 -5.17 -18.53
C GLU A 73 14.59 -3.98 -17.56
N ILE A 74 13.90 -4.09 -16.42
CA ILE A 74 13.91 -3.09 -15.35
C ILE A 74 15.33 -2.89 -14.81
N ALA A 75 16.05 -3.98 -14.53
CA ALA A 75 17.43 -3.89 -14.05
C ALA A 75 18.35 -3.23 -15.08
N ALA A 76 18.25 -3.60 -16.35
CA ALA A 76 19.04 -3.02 -17.42
C ALA A 76 18.75 -1.52 -17.64
N ALA A 77 17.47 -1.12 -17.58
CA ALA A 77 17.06 0.27 -17.80
C ALA A 77 17.48 1.21 -16.67
N THR A 78 17.53 0.71 -15.43
CA THR A 78 17.77 1.54 -14.24
C THR A 78 19.24 1.61 -13.83
N GLY A 79 20.02 0.56 -14.07
CA GLY A 79 21.38 0.47 -13.54
C GLY A 79 21.45 0.55 -12.00
N ALA A 80 20.32 0.32 -11.31
CA ALA A 80 20.18 0.64 -9.89
C ALA A 80 21.08 -0.24 -9.02
N ARG A 81 21.75 0.40 -8.06
CA ARG A 81 22.60 -0.23 -7.02
C ARG A 81 21.93 -0.25 -5.64
N THR A 82 20.82 0.46 -5.49
CA THR A 82 19.96 0.40 -4.32
C THR A 82 18.50 0.31 -4.74
N LEU A 83 17.76 -0.60 -4.09
CA LEU A 83 16.31 -0.70 -4.18
C LEU A 83 15.70 -0.10 -2.91
N VAL A 84 14.82 0.87 -3.06
CA VAL A 84 13.98 1.40 -1.98
C VAL A 84 12.56 0.93 -2.25
N GLU A 85 11.90 0.28 -1.30
CA GLU A 85 10.52 -0.18 -1.49
C GLU A 85 9.60 0.48 -0.47
N LEU A 86 8.58 1.19 -0.97
CA LEU A 86 7.57 1.87 -0.16
C LEU A 86 6.38 0.93 0.08
N GLY A 87 5.98 0.73 1.34
CA GLY A 87 4.94 -0.25 1.68
C GLY A 87 5.38 -1.67 1.37
N SER A 88 6.55 -2.07 1.86
CA SER A 88 7.23 -3.30 1.45
C SER A 88 6.54 -4.60 1.89
N GLY A 89 5.64 -4.56 2.89
CA GLY A 89 4.94 -5.74 3.40
C GLY A 89 5.88 -6.91 3.68
N SER A 90 5.51 -8.11 3.21
CA SER A 90 6.33 -9.33 3.30
C SER A 90 7.51 -9.38 2.31
N SER A 91 7.61 -8.45 1.35
CA SER A 91 8.65 -8.37 0.32
C SER A 91 8.81 -9.63 -0.56
N GLU A 92 7.80 -10.51 -0.63
CA GLU A 92 7.86 -11.75 -1.43
C GLU A 92 8.05 -11.48 -2.93
N LYS A 93 7.27 -10.55 -3.49
CA LYS A 93 7.38 -10.14 -4.90
C LYS A 93 8.68 -9.37 -5.19
N THR A 94 9.21 -8.66 -4.20
CA THR A 94 10.44 -7.87 -4.27
C THR A 94 11.67 -8.73 -4.55
N ARG A 95 11.67 -10.01 -4.12
CA ARG A 95 12.78 -10.95 -4.36
C ARG A 95 13.13 -11.07 -5.84
N VAL A 96 12.14 -11.01 -6.73
CA VAL A 96 12.35 -11.06 -8.18
C VAL A 96 13.18 -9.87 -8.67
N LEU A 97 12.89 -8.66 -8.15
CA LEU A 97 13.66 -7.45 -8.47
C LEU A 97 15.05 -7.48 -7.83
N LEU A 98 15.15 -7.91 -6.57
CA LEU A 98 16.43 -8.03 -5.87
C LEU A 98 17.40 -8.95 -6.64
N ASP A 99 16.92 -10.08 -7.12
CA ASP A 99 17.74 -11.05 -7.84
C ASP A 99 18.21 -10.50 -9.19
N ALA A 100 17.29 -9.88 -9.96
CA ALA A 100 17.63 -9.26 -11.24
C ALA A 100 18.62 -8.09 -11.10
N LEU A 101 18.40 -7.20 -10.14
CA LEU A 101 19.29 -6.07 -9.87
C LEU A 101 20.65 -6.53 -9.35
N THR A 102 20.69 -7.59 -8.54
CA THR A 102 21.94 -8.18 -8.05
C THR A 102 22.75 -8.74 -9.21
N GLY A 103 22.14 -9.55 -10.07
CA GLY A 103 22.82 -10.18 -11.20
C GLY A 103 23.27 -9.20 -12.27
N HIS A 104 22.47 -8.16 -12.54
CA HIS A 104 22.73 -7.23 -13.64
C HIS A 104 23.62 -6.05 -13.24
N ASN A 105 23.41 -5.49 -12.04
CA ASN A 105 23.99 -4.21 -11.63
C ASN A 105 24.88 -4.32 -10.37
N GLY A 106 24.94 -5.50 -9.75
CA GLY A 106 25.67 -5.69 -8.49
C GLY A 106 25.04 -4.92 -7.33
N LEU A 107 23.71 -5.03 -7.17
CA LEU A 107 22.92 -4.42 -6.09
C LEU A 107 23.63 -4.52 -4.73
N ARG A 108 23.71 -3.39 -4.02
CA ARG A 108 24.40 -3.26 -2.73
C ARG A 108 23.47 -3.00 -1.57
N GLY A 109 22.38 -2.28 -1.80
CA GLY A 109 21.47 -1.83 -0.75
C GLY A 109 20.01 -2.16 -1.03
N TYR A 110 19.29 -2.52 0.02
CA TYR A 110 17.84 -2.61 0.04
C TYR A 110 17.29 -1.80 1.23
N VAL A 111 16.34 -0.92 0.97
CA VAL A 111 15.71 -0.04 1.95
C VAL A 111 14.20 -0.29 1.93
N PRO A 112 13.70 -1.29 2.68
CA PRO A 112 12.26 -1.49 2.86
C PRO A 112 11.70 -0.42 3.80
N VAL A 113 10.56 0.15 3.44
CA VAL A 113 9.85 1.17 4.20
C VAL A 113 8.44 0.67 4.48
N ASP A 114 8.06 0.60 5.75
CA ASP A 114 6.73 0.14 6.17
C ASP A 114 6.37 0.74 7.55
N VAL A 115 5.09 0.71 7.89
CA VAL A 115 4.61 1.04 9.24
C VAL A 115 4.71 -0.16 10.20
N SER A 116 4.73 -1.37 9.65
CA SER A 116 4.79 -2.62 10.41
C SER A 116 6.23 -3.03 10.76
N GLU A 117 6.63 -2.79 12.02
CA GLU A 117 7.95 -3.20 12.51
C GLU A 117 8.18 -4.71 12.41
N SER A 118 7.17 -5.52 12.72
CA SER A 118 7.28 -6.98 12.65
C SER A 118 7.54 -7.47 11.22
N ALA A 119 6.84 -6.91 10.23
CA ALA A 119 7.04 -7.22 8.81
C ALA A 119 8.47 -6.88 8.38
N LEU A 120 8.96 -5.68 8.71
CA LEU A 120 10.31 -5.22 8.38
C LEU A 120 11.41 -6.08 9.01
N VAL A 121 11.26 -6.45 10.29
CA VAL A 121 12.23 -7.29 10.98
C VAL A 121 12.28 -8.68 10.39
N GLN A 122 11.11 -9.30 10.16
CA GLN A 122 11.02 -10.64 9.60
C GLN A 122 11.60 -10.70 8.18
N ALA A 123 11.16 -9.80 7.29
CA ALA A 123 11.63 -9.75 5.91
C ALA A 123 13.13 -9.40 5.85
N GLY A 124 13.58 -8.41 6.64
CA GLY A 124 14.96 -7.96 6.62
C GLY A 124 15.95 -9.02 7.11
N GLN A 125 15.62 -9.77 8.16
CA GLN A 125 16.45 -10.86 8.65
C GLN A 125 16.52 -12.02 7.65
N ALA A 126 15.39 -12.40 7.04
CA ALA A 126 15.33 -13.42 6.01
C ALA A 126 16.20 -13.04 4.81
N LEU A 127 16.05 -11.82 4.28
CA LEU A 127 16.81 -11.34 3.12
C LEU A 127 18.33 -11.30 3.37
N VAL A 128 18.77 -10.88 4.56
CA VAL A 128 20.19 -10.89 4.93
C VAL A 128 20.77 -12.30 4.98
N ALA A 129 19.99 -13.28 5.43
CA ALA A 129 20.40 -14.68 5.45
C ALA A 129 20.42 -15.31 4.04
N GLU A 130 19.40 -14.99 3.22
CA GLU A 130 19.27 -15.47 1.84
C GLU A 130 20.33 -14.87 0.89
N ARG A 131 20.76 -13.62 1.12
CA ARG A 131 21.61 -12.85 0.20
C ARG A 131 22.87 -12.29 0.88
N PRO A 132 23.93 -13.11 1.05
CA PRO A 132 25.20 -12.63 1.57
C PRO A 132 25.78 -11.48 0.73
N GLY A 133 26.08 -10.35 1.38
CA GLY A 133 26.59 -9.13 0.74
C GLY A 133 25.55 -8.03 0.49
N LEU A 134 24.24 -8.33 0.61
CA LEU A 134 23.19 -7.31 0.59
C LEU A 134 23.15 -6.56 1.93
N GLN A 135 23.16 -5.23 1.87
CA GLN A 135 22.91 -4.38 3.03
C GLN A 135 21.42 -4.06 3.09
N VAL A 136 20.78 -4.34 4.23
CA VAL A 136 19.36 -4.06 4.43
C VAL A 136 19.21 -3.00 5.51
N HIS A 137 18.66 -1.84 5.14
CA HIS A 137 18.35 -0.76 6.07
C HIS A 137 16.84 -0.48 6.05
N ALA A 138 16.10 -1.11 6.95
CA ALA A 138 14.67 -0.94 7.10
C ALA A 138 14.30 0.37 7.80
N LEU A 139 13.27 1.04 7.30
CA LEU A 139 12.72 2.27 7.87
C LEU A 139 11.28 2.04 8.35
N ILE A 140 11.03 2.22 9.65
CA ILE A 140 9.66 2.29 10.17
C ILE A 140 9.16 3.71 9.94
N ALA A 141 8.34 3.90 8.91
CA ALA A 141 7.88 5.20 8.46
C ALA A 141 6.50 5.13 7.81
N ASP A 142 5.75 6.23 7.93
CA ASP A 142 4.58 6.49 7.07
C ASP A 142 5.06 7.14 5.78
N PHE A 143 4.93 6.42 4.65
CA PHE A 143 5.37 6.91 3.34
C PHE A 143 4.50 8.05 2.79
N THR A 144 3.32 8.30 3.37
CA THR A 144 2.47 9.45 3.02
C THR A 144 2.94 10.73 3.72
N ALA A 145 3.75 10.60 4.77
CA ALA A 145 4.44 11.69 5.42
C ALA A 145 5.82 11.96 4.79
N GLY A 146 6.53 12.98 5.30
CA GLY A 146 7.89 13.28 4.85
C GLY A 146 8.86 12.13 5.18
N LEU A 147 9.44 11.51 4.15
CA LEU A 147 10.41 10.43 4.29
C LEU A 147 11.84 10.94 4.08
N THR A 148 12.75 10.61 4.99
CA THR A 148 14.20 10.84 4.78
C THR A 148 14.88 9.50 4.54
N LEU A 149 15.46 9.32 3.35
CA LEU A 149 16.18 8.11 3.01
C LEU A 149 17.63 8.15 3.53
N PRO A 150 18.20 7.01 3.95
CA PRO A 150 19.61 6.93 4.30
C PRO A 150 20.50 7.16 3.08
N GLU A 151 21.74 7.60 3.33
CA GLU A 151 22.77 7.65 2.29
C GLU A 151 23.04 6.24 1.74
N THR A 152 22.88 6.09 0.43
CA THR A 152 22.98 4.81 -0.26
C THR A 152 23.66 5.00 -1.62
N PRO A 153 24.32 3.97 -2.18
CA PRO A 153 24.92 4.06 -3.50
C PRO A 153 23.82 4.17 -4.57
N GLY A 154 23.70 5.34 -5.20
CA GLY A 154 22.87 5.48 -6.41
C GLY A 154 23.46 4.71 -7.60
N PRO A 155 22.78 4.58 -8.75
CA PRO A 155 21.39 4.99 -8.95
C PRO A 155 20.44 4.18 -8.06
N ARG A 156 19.38 4.81 -7.58
CA ARG A 156 18.31 4.18 -6.81
C ARG A 156 17.14 3.84 -7.71
N LEU A 157 16.55 2.69 -7.46
CA LEU A 157 15.20 2.38 -7.90
C LEU A 157 14.29 2.50 -6.68
N VAL A 158 13.34 3.44 -6.70
CA VAL A 158 12.23 3.49 -5.75
C VAL A 158 11.09 2.66 -6.34
N ALA A 159 10.62 1.66 -5.63
CA ALA A 159 9.50 0.82 -6.00
C ALA A 159 8.30 1.11 -5.11
N PHE A 160 7.13 1.29 -5.72
CA PHE A 160 5.85 1.35 -5.02
C PHE A 160 4.87 0.41 -5.72
N LEU A 161 4.71 -0.78 -5.14
CA LEU A 161 4.06 -1.93 -5.77
C LEU A 161 2.67 -2.19 -5.18
N GLY A 162 1.98 -3.21 -5.70
CA GLY A 162 0.70 -3.70 -5.20
C GLY A 162 -0.53 -2.90 -5.62
N GLY A 163 -0.35 -1.81 -6.35
CA GLY A 163 -1.45 -0.89 -6.65
C GLY A 163 -1.84 -0.02 -5.45
N THR A 164 -1.02 0.01 -4.39
CA THR A 164 -1.26 0.77 -3.15
C THR A 164 -1.42 2.27 -3.39
N ILE A 165 -0.83 2.81 -4.46
CA ILE A 165 -1.07 4.20 -4.87
C ILE A 165 -2.55 4.50 -5.15
N GLY A 166 -3.34 3.48 -5.51
CA GLY A 166 -4.78 3.58 -5.70
C GLY A 166 -5.54 3.88 -4.40
N ASN A 167 -4.93 3.66 -3.24
CA ASN A 167 -5.55 3.94 -1.94
C ASN A 167 -5.52 5.42 -1.55
N LEU A 168 -4.82 6.25 -2.35
CA LEU A 168 -4.73 7.68 -2.16
C LEU A 168 -5.74 8.39 -3.08
N LEU A 169 -6.48 9.35 -2.53
CA LEU A 169 -7.31 10.26 -3.31
C LEU A 169 -6.44 11.09 -4.27
N PRO A 170 -7.00 11.65 -5.36
CA PRO A 170 -6.21 12.35 -6.38
C PRO A 170 -5.28 13.43 -5.85
N GLU A 171 -5.72 14.24 -4.88
CA GLU A 171 -4.90 15.29 -4.26
C GLU A 171 -3.78 14.69 -3.41
N GLU A 172 -4.08 13.67 -2.60
CA GLU A 172 -3.11 12.95 -1.77
C GLU A 172 -2.05 12.26 -2.64
N ARG A 173 -2.48 11.66 -3.76
CA ARG A 173 -1.60 11.00 -4.72
C ARG A 173 -0.68 11.99 -5.42
N ALA A 174 -1.16 13.19 -5.76
CA ALA A 174 -0.32 14.24 -6.34
C ALA A 174 0.76 14.71 -5.36
N VAL A 175 0.41 14.89 -4.08
CA VAL A 175 1.36 15.22 -3.01
C VAL A 175 2.37 14.10 -2.83
N PHE A 176 1.92 12.84 -2.79
CA PHE A 176 2.79 11.67 -2.66
C PHE A 176 3.75 11.53 -3.84
N LEU A 177 3.29 11.63 -5.09
CA LEU A 177 4.18 11.55 -6.26
C LEU A 177 5.22 12.69 -6.26
N SER A 178 4.83 13.88 -5.80
CA SER A 178 5.74 15.02 -5.64
C SER A 178 6.79 14.76 -4.54
N SER A 179 6.40 14.15 -3.42
CA SER A 179 7.33 13.78 -2.36
C SER A 179 8.31 12.68 -2.82
N VAL A 180 7.82 11.67 -3.54
CA VAL A 180 8.66 10.64 -4.16
C VAL A 180 9.64 11.28 -5.15
N ARG A 181 9.19 12.20 -6.02
CA ARG A 181 10.10 12.93 -6.92
C ARG A 181 11.20 13.63 -6.14
N ALA A 182 10.88 14.28 -5.02
CA ALA A 182 11.89 14.98 -4.20
C ALA A 182 12.94 14.03 -3.61
N LEU A 183 12.65 12.74 -3.47
CA LEU A 183 13.62 11.74 -3.07
C LEU A 183 14.60 11.36 -4.17
N LEU A 184 14.30 11.59 -5.45
CA LEU A 184 15.09 11.10 -6.58
C LEU A 184 16.16 12.11 -7.04
N ALA A 185 17.40 11.63 -7.15
CA ALA A 185 18.49 12.34 -7.81
C ALA A 185 18.50 12.03 -9.33
N PRO A 186 19.21 12.81 -10.16
CA PRO A 186 19.40 12.46 -11.56
C PRO A 186 19.99 11.06 -11.72
N GLY A 187 19.34 10.22 -12.54
CA GLY A 187 19.68 8.82 -12.73
C GLY A 187 18.87 7.85 -11.86
N ASP A 188 18.24 8.32 -10.79
CA ASP A 188 17.29 7.51 -10.03
C ASP A 188 15.96 7.34 -10.78
N SER A 189 15.21 6.31 -10.40
CA SER A 189 13.98 5.91 -11.09
C SER A 189 12.87 5.51 -10.12
N LEU A 190 11.63 5.60 -10.58
CA LEU A 190 10.43 5.12 -9.90
C LEU A 190 9.82 3.96 -10.69
N LEU A 191 9.65 2.79 -10.05
CA LEU A 191 8.82 1.70 -10.54
C LEU A 191 7.49 1.71 -9.77
N LEU A 192 6.39 1.90 -10.48
CA LEU A 192 5.07 2.10 -9.89
C LEU A 192 4.07 1.06 -10.43
N GLY A 193 3.45 0.33 -9.50
CA GLY A 193 2.35 -0.59 -9.76
C GLY A 193 1.01 0.13 -9.77
N THR A 194 0.24 -0.06 -10.85
CA THR A 194 -1.11 0.51 -11.01
C THR A 194 -2.06 -0.56 -11.53
N ASP A 195 -3.12 -0.80 -10.77
CA ASP A 195 -4.20 -1.68 -11.21
C ASP A 195 -5.10 -0.96 -12.21
N LEU A 196 -5.42 -1.59 -13.35
CA LEU A 196 -6.05 -0.90 -14.47
C LEU A 196 -7.59 -0.96 -14.42
N VAL A 197 -8.27 -0.02 -15.10
CA VAL A 197 -9.71 -0.12 -15.30
C VAL A 197 -10.03 -1.36 -16.14
N LYS A 198 -11.05 -2.14 -15.72
CA LYS A 198 -11.49 -3.38 -16.37
C LYS A 198 -12.95 -3.67 -16.03
N ASP A 199 -13.43 -4.86 -16.38
CA ASP A 199 -14.78 -5.32 -16.06
C ASP A 199 -15.14 -5.11 -14.58
N GLU A 200 -16.28 -4.46 -14.34
CA GLU A 200 -16.78 -4.14 -13.00
C GLU A 200 -16.98 -5.40 -12.16
N GLY A 201 -17.52 -6.47 -12.75
CA GLY A 201 -17.74 -7.72 -12.03
C GLY A 201 -16.43 -8.34 -11.54
N VAL A 202 -15.35 -8.27 -12.34
CA VAL A 202 -14.01 -8.68 -11.90
C VAL A 202 -13.50 -7.80 -10.77
N LEU A 203 -13.67 -6.48 -10.87
CA LEU A 203 -13.23 -5.53 -9.85
C LEU A 203 -13.96 -5.75 -8.53
N VAL A 204 -15.30 -5.82 -8.54
CA VAL A 204 -16.09 -5.99 -7.31
C VAL A 204 -15.78 -7.33 -6.65
N ARG A 205 -15.73 -8.44 -7.40
CA ARG A 205 -15.41 -9.76 -6.83
C ARG A 205 -14.02 -9.83 -6.21
N ALA A 206 -13.04 -9.07 -6.73
CA ALA A 206 -11.72 -9.02 -6.11
C ALA A 206 -11.77 -8.42 -4.69
N TYR A 207 -12.77 -7.60 -4.36
CA TYR A 207 -12.92 -6.98 -3.04
C TYR A 207 -14.10 -7.53 -2.23
N ASP A 208 -14.84 -8.51 -2.78
CA ASP A 208 -15.98 -9.20 -2.15
C ASP A 208 -15.90 -10.69 -2.50
N ASP A 209 -14.85 -11.32 -1.99
CA ASP A 209 -14.55 -12.74 -2.25
C ASP A 209 -15.56 -13.67 -1.60
N ALA A 210 -15.81 -14.82 -2.24
CA ALA A 210 -16.81 -15.77 -1.75
C ALA A 210 -16.43 -16.43 -0.40
N ALA A 211 -15.15 -16.40 -0.03
CA ALA A 211 -14.67 -16.93 1.25
C ALA A 211 -14.89 -15.96 2.43
N GLY A 212 -15.26 -14.70 2.16
CA GLY A 212 -15.52 -13.68 3.17
C GLY A 212 -14.25 -13.12 3.84
N VAL A 213 -13.07 -13.35 3.27
CA VAL A 213 -11.79 -12.94 3.88
C VAL A 213 -11.65 -11.41 3.80
N THR A 214 -12.01 -10.79 2.67
CA THR A 214 -12.00 -9.32 2.52
C THR A 214 -13.04 -8.66 3.43
N ALA A 215 -14.16 -9.34 3.69
CA ALA A 215 -15.15 -8.86 4.66
C ALA A 215 -14.58 -8.87 6.09
N GLU A 216 -13.86 -9.92 6.49
CA GLU A 216 -13.16 -9.97 7.78
C GLU A 216 -12.08 -8.90 7.87
N PHE A 217 -11.27 -8.74 6.82
CA PHE A 217 -10.24 -7.70 6.72
C PHE A 217 -10.83 -6.29 6.88
N ASN A 218 -11.92 -5.99 6.18
CA ASN A 218 -12.59 -4.70 6.30
C ASN A 218 -13.07 -4.43 7.74
N LYS A 219 -13.71 -5.43 8.37
CA LYS A 219 -14.24 -5.30 9.74
C LYS A 219 -13.13 -5.23 10.78
N ASN A 220 -11.92 -5.68 10.48
CA ASN A 220 -10.78 -5.64 11.40
C ASN A 220 -10.47 -4.22 11.88
N VAL A 221 -10.68 -3.18 11.05
CA VAL A 221 -10.46 -1.79 11.48
C VAL A 221 -11.31 -1.41 12.70
N LEU A 222 -12.53 -1.96 12.82
CA LEU A 222 -13.37 -1.75 13.98
C LEU A 222 -12.80 -2.43 15.23
N SER A 223 -12.22 -3.64 15.06
CA SER A 223 -11.53 -4.35 16.14
C SER A 223 -10.27 -3.60 16.60
N VAL A 224 -9.54 -2.96 15.68
CA VAL A 224 -8.41 -2.09 16.00
C VAL A 224 -8.89 -0.90 16.84
N VAL A 225 -9.94 -0.18 16.39
CA VAL A 225 -10.49 0.95 17.14
C VAL A 225 -11.01 0.53 18.52
N ASN A 226 -11.67 -0.63 18.63
CA ASN A 226 -12.10 -1.18 19.92
C ASN A 226 -10.94 -1.40 20.89
N ARG A 227 -9.86 -2.01 20.41
CA ARG A 227 -8.70 -2.37 21.23
C ARG A 227 -7.88 -1.15 21.61
N GLU A 228 -7.55 -0.29 20.66
CA GLU A 228 -6.61 0.82 20.86
C GLU A 228 -7.27 2.04 21.50
N LEU A 229 -8.57 2.27 21.23
CA LEU A 229 -9.29 3.47 21.70
C LEU A 229 -10.46 3.17 22.64
N GLU A 230 -10.49 1.97 23.21
CA GLU A 230 -11.51 1.54 24.17
C GLU A 230 -12.93 1.74 23.62
N ALA A 231 -13.13 1.38 22.36
CA ALA A 231 -14.42 1.46 21.68
C ALA A 231 -15.25 0.16 21.83
N ASP A 232 -16.55 0.26 21.57
CA ASP A 232 -17.51 -0.85 21.71
C ASP A 232 -18.22 -1.24 20.40
N PHE A 233 -17.57 -1.10 19.24
CA PHE A 233 -18.11 -1.57 17.96
C PHE A 233 -18.48 -3.06 18.04
N ALA A 234 -19.76 -3.38 17.83
CA ALA A 234 -20.20 -4.75 17.57
C ALA A 234 -19.92 -5.07 16.09
N THR A 235 -18.74 -5.63 15.78
CA THR A 235 -18.31 -5.85 14.38
C THR A 235 -19.28 -6.69 13.55
N ALA A 236 -19.99 -7.63 14.18
CA ALA A 236 -21.04 -8.43 13.55
C ALA A 236 -22.30 -7.62 13.14
N ALA A 237 -22.48 -6.42 13.70
CA ALA A 237 -23.57 -5.50 13.35
C ALA A 237 -23.28 -4.67 12.08
N PHE A 238 -22.12 -4.86 11.44
CA PHE A 238 -21.76 -4.21 10.19
C PHE A 238 -21.61 -5.24 9.07
N ASP A 239 -22.24 -5.00 7.94
CA ASP A 239 -22.05 -5.78 6.71
C ASP A 239 -20.92 -5.16 5.88
N HIS A 240 -20.07 -6.01 5.29
CA HIS A 240 -19.09 -5.58 4.31
C HIS A 240 -19.81 -5.26 2.99
N VAL A 241 -19.39 -4.17 2.34
CA VAL A 241 -19.92 -3.75 1.04
C VAL A 241 -18.75 -3.29 0.16
N ALA A 242 -18.57 -3.92 -0.99
CA ALA A 242 -17.65 -3.45 -2.04
C ALA A 242 -18.46 -2.85 -3.21
N LEU A 243 -18.09 -1.66 -3.65
CA LEU A 243 -18.79 -0.94 -4.72
C LEU A 243 -17.80 -0.45 -5.77
N TRP A 244 -18.16 -0.54 -7.04
CA TRP A 244 -17.46 0.19 -8.09
C TRP A 244 -18.09 1.56 -8.30
N ASN A 245 -17.28 2.60 -8.20
CA ASN A 245 -17.68 3.96 -8.55
C ASN A 245 -17.20 4.27 -9.97
N ALA A 246 -18.08 4.08 -10.96
CA ALA A 246 -17.74 4.27 -12.37
C ALA A 246 -17.38 5.72 -12.74
N GLU A 247 -17.90 6.71 -12.01
CA GLU A 247 -17.59 8.12 -12.25
C GLU A 247 -16.17 8.47 -11.79
N ARG A 248 -15.74 7.90 -10.66
CA ARG A 248 -14.42 8.15 -10.06
C ARG A 248 -13.37 7.10 -10.48
N GLU A 249 -13.78 6.03 -11.12
CA GLU A 249 -12.98 4.86 -11.50
C GLU A 249 -12.24 4.22 -10.31
N TRP A 250 -12.94 3.99 -9.19
CA TRP A 250 -12.37 3.27 -8.03
C TRP A 250 -13.33 2.27 -7.41
N ILE A 251 -12.76 1.27 -6.74
CA ILE A 251 -13.51 0.47 -5.77
C ILE A 251 -13.62 1.26 -4.46
N GLU A 252 -14.74 1.14 -3.77
CA GLU A 252 -14.91 1.56 -2.39
C GLU A 252 -15.22 0.35 -1.52
N MET A 253 -14.50 0.20 -0.42
CA MET A 253 -14.90 -0.70 0.66
C MET A 253 -15.63 0.11 1.72
N ARG A 254 -16.77 -0.42 2.14
CA ARG A 254 -17.64 0.21 3.14
C ARG A 254 -18.10 -0.81 4.16
N LEU A 255 -18.45 -0.32 5.34
CA LEU A 255 -19.12 -1.05 6.40
C LEU A 255 -20.51 -0.46 6.61
N ARG A 256 -21.55 -1.25 6.34
CA ARG A 256 -22.95 -0.83 6.46
C ARG A 256 -23.52 -1.30 7.79
N SER A 257 -24.05 -0.38 8.58
CA SER A 257 -24.75 -0.70 9.82
C SER A 257 -26.03 -1.49 9.54
N ARG A 258 -26.24 -2.63 10.21
CA ARG A 258 -27.42 -3.50 10.05
C ARG A 258 -28.65 -3.03 10.81
N THR A 259 -28.43 -2.15 11.79
CA THR A 259 -29.44 -1.58 12.67
C THR A 259 -28.98 -0.19 13.11
N ALA A 260 -29.90 0.65 13.60
CA ALA A 260 -29.48 1.85 14.30
C ALA A 260 -28.70 1.46 15.57
N GLN A 261 -27.54 2.07 15.80
CA GLN A 261 -26.67 1.79 16.96
C GLN A 261 -25.82 3.00 17.32
N THR A 262 -25.44 3.11 18.58
CA THR A 262 -24.48 4.12 19.07
C THR A 262 -23.23 3.40 19.52
N VAL A 263 -22.09 3.83 18.99
CA VAL A 263 -20.77 3.33 19.36
C VAL A 263 -20.09 4.34 20.26
N LYS A 264 -19.61 3.91 21.42
CA LYS A 264 -18.85 4.72 22.37
C LYS A 264 -17.38 4.44 22.19
N ILE A 265 -16.57 5.49 22.17
CA ILE A 265 -15.11 5.44 22.06
C ILE A 265 -14.55 6.14 23.29
N GLN A 266 -14.31 5.38 24.35
CA GLN A 266 -14.04 5.95 25.68
C GLN A 266 -12.75 6.77 25.70
N ALA A 267 -11.72 6.32 24.99
CA ALA A 267 -10.45 7.04 24.93
C ALA A 267 -10.56 8.43 24.28
N LEU A 268 -11.66 8.72 23.57
CA LEU A 268 -11.93 10.02 22.92
C LEU A 268 -13.08 10.80 23.56
N ASP A 269 -13.73 10.27 24.60
CA ASP A 269 -15.00 10.81 25.13
C ASP A 269 -16.05 11.06 24.02
N LEU A 270 -16.13 10.12 23.06
CA LEU A 270 -16.92 10.26 21.85
C LEU A 270 -18.03 9.21 21.79
N ALA A 271 -19.24 9.63 21.42
CA ALA A 271 -20.34 8.75 21.04
C ALA A 271 -20.73 9.02 19.58
N VAL A 272 -20.79 7.97 18.77
CA VAL A 272 -21.04 8.04 17.33
C VAL A 272 -22.31 7.25 17.02
N ASP A 273 -23.31 7.95 16.51
CA ASP A 273 -24.55 7.31 16.06
C ASP A 273 -24.42 6.81 14.62
N PHE A 274 -24.89 5.60 14.39
CA PHE A 274 -25.12 5.02 13.07
C PHE A 274 -26.62 4.79 12.89
N ALA A 275 -27.19 5.33 11.81
CA ALA A 275 -28.54 4.98 11.42
C ALA A 275 -28.59 3.55 10.84
N ASP A 276 -29.80 2.97 10.79
CA ASP A 276 -30.01 1.71 10.07
C ASP A 276 -29.66 1.88 8.59
N GLY A 277 -28.80 1.00 8.06
CA GLY A 277 -28.26 1.08 6.71
C GLY A 277 -27.21 2.16 6.46
N GLU A 278 -26.78 2.92 7.47
CA GLU A 278 -25.73 3.93 7.29
C GLU A 278 -24.38 3.28 6.99
N GLU A 279 -23.63 3.87 6.05
CA GLU A 279 -22.34 3.35 5.60
C GLU A 279 -21.15 4.18 6.08
N LEU A 280 -20.12 3.48 6.53
CA LEU A 280 -18.79 3.99 6.83
C LEU A 280 -17.84 3.58 5.69
N ARG A 281 -17.21 4.55 5.01
CA ARG A 281 -16.18 4.23 4.00
C ARG A 281 -14.85 3.92 4.66
N THR A 282 -14.24 2.80 4.34
CA THR A 282 -12.99 2.35 4.97
C THR A 282 -11.81 2.29 3.99
N GLU A 283 -12.08 2.20 2.69
CA GLU A 283 -11.04 2.25 1.66
C GLU A 283 -11.59 2.80 0.34
N VAL A 284 -10.72 3.46 -0.41
CA VAL A 284 -10.86 3.61 -1.86
C VAL A 284 -9.72 2.84 -2.52
N SER A 285 -9.94 2.25 -3.69
CA SER A 285 -8.88 1.66 -4.50
C SER A 285 -9.06 2.05 -5.95
N ALA A 286 -8.40 3.13 -6.34
CA ALA A 286 -8.44 3.67 -7.69
C ALA A 286 -7.87 2.70 -8.71
N LYS A 287 -8.54 2.67 -9.87
CA LYS A 287 -8.12 1.92 -11.04
C LYS A 287 -7.74 2.90 -12.13
N PHE A 288 -6.72 2.54 -12.87
CA PHE A 288 -5.98 3.50 -13.66
C PHE A 288 -6.12 3.25 -15.16
N ARG A 289 -5.92 4.33 -15.91
CA ARG A 289 -5.70 4.29 -17.35
C ARG A 289 -4.30 4.81 -17.62
N ARG A 290 -3.60 4.23 -18.59
CA ARG A 290 -2.21 4.60 -18.95
C ARG A 290 -2.02 6.11 -19.10
N GLU A 291 -2.96 6.77 -19.77
CA GLU A 291 -2.91 8.21 -20.01
C GLU A 291 -3.03 9.05 -18.74
N GLY A 292 -3.88 8.61 -17.80
CA GLY A 292 -3.99 9.24 -16.48
C GLY A 292 -2.70 9.10 -15.68
N VAL A 293 -2.14 7.89 -15.63
CA VAL A 293 -0.85 7.63 -14.94
C VAL A 293 0.26 8.49 -15.53
N ARG A 294 0.36 8.56 -16.86
CA ARG A 294 1.33 9.40 -17.55
C ARG A 294 1.19 10.88 -17.19
N ALA A 295 -0.04 11.38 -17.12
CA ALA A 295 -0.31 12.78 -16.77
C ALA A 295 0.06 13.09 -15.31
N GLU A 296 -0.29 12.21 -14.38
CA GLU A 296 0.04 12.38 -12.95
C GLU A 296 1.56 12.33 -12.70
N LEU A 297 2.26 11.38 -13.32
CA LEU A 297 3.72 11.30 -13.26
C LEU A 297 4.37 12.57 -13.82
N ALA A 298 3.93 13.02 -15.00
CA ALA A 298 4.47 14.23 -15.63
C ALA A 298 4.24 15.48 -14.78
N ALA A 299 3.08 15.60 -14.14
CA ALA A 299 2.77 16.69 -13.21
C ALA A 299 3.69 16.71 -11.98
N ALA A 300 4.13 15.54 -11.53
CA ALA A 300 5.11 15.38 -10.46
C ALA A 300 6.58 15.50 -10.95
N GLY A 301 6.84 15.79 -12.23
CA GLY A 301 8.21 15.91 -12.77
C GLY A 301 8.90 14.58 -13.04
N LEU A 302 8.12 13.51 -13.27
CA LEU A 302 8.58 12.17 -13.61
C LEU A 302 8.22 11.82 -15.05
N ASP A 303 9.20 11.39 -15.83
CA ASP A 303 9.01 10.97 -17.21
C ASP A 303 8.76 9.47 -17.32
N LEU A 304 7.58 9.09 -17.81
CA LEU A 304 7.24 7.71 -18.10
C LEU A 304 8.13 7.17 -19.23
N ALA A 305 9.09 6.31 -18.88
CA ALA A 305 10.04 5.72 -19.82
C ALA A 305 9.57 4.35 -20.33
N HIS A 306 9.00 3.52 -19.46
CA HIS A 306 8.51 2.19 -19.81
C HIS A 306 7.14 1.90 -19.20
N TRP A 307 6.38 1.04 -19.87
CA TRP A 307 5.05 0.59 -19.46
C TRP A 307 4.90 -0.88 -19.83
N TRP A 308 4.72 -1.74 -18.83
CA TRP A 308 4.48 -3.16 -19.01
C TRP A 308 3.17 -3.56 -18.36
N THR A 309 2.46 -4.51 -18.95
CA THR A 309 1.24 -5.09 -18.39
C THR A 309 1.38 -6.61 -18.31
N ASP A 310 0.52 -7.24 -17.52
CA ASP A 310 0.33 -8.69 -17.58
C ASP A 310 -0.32 -9.07 -18.92
N ALA A 311 -0.31 -10.37 -19.26
CA ALA A 311 -0.83 -10.89 -20.52
C ALA A 311 -2.31 -10.56 -20.74
N GLU A 312 -3.08 -10.42 -19.65
CA GLU A 312 -4.51 -10.06 -19.69
C GLU A 312 -4.75 -8.54 -19.65
N GLY A 313 -3.71 -7.70 -19.53
CA GLY A 313 -3.86 -6.24 -19.49
C GLY A 313 -4.62 -5.73 -18.27
N ARG A 314 -4.52 -6.42 -17.13
CA ARG A 314 -5.23 -6.12 -15.88
C ARG A 314 -4.45 -5.19 -14.98
N PHE A 315 -3.13 -5.31 -14.94
CA PHE A 315 -2.24 -4.55 -14.08
C PHE A 315 -1.11 -3.96 -14.91
N ALA A 316 -0.51 -2.87 -14.44
CA ALA A 316 0.65 -2.28 -15.09
C ALA A 316 1.76 -1.94 -14.10
N LEU A 317 2.99 -2.15 -14.56
CA LEU A 317 4.18 -1.53 -13.99
C LEU A 317 4.65 -0.42 -14.92
N SER A 318 4.83 0.77 -14.35
CA SER A 318 5.43 1.90 -15.04
C SER A 318 6.82 2.19 -14.46
N LEU A 319 7.81 2.38 -15.34
CA LEU A 319 9.13 2.88 -14.95
C LEU A 319 9.25 4.33 -15.39
N SER A 320 9.58 5.21 -14.45
CA SER A 320 9.72 6.64 -14.69
C SER A 320 11.05 7.17 -14.20
N MET A 321 11.59 8.16 -14.93
CA MET A 321 12.86 8.81 -14.62
C MET A 321 12.61 10.21 -14.06
N ALA A 322 13.43 10.63 -13.10
CA ALA A 322 13.44 12.01 -12.62
C ALA A 322 13.96 12.96 -13.72
N ARG A 323 13.16 13.99 -14.06
CA ARG A 323 13.60 15.11 -14.92
C ARG A 323 14.56 16.04 -14.20
#